data_AF-A0A954KZS6-F1
#
_entry.id   AF-A0A954KZS6-F1
#
_cell.length_a   1.000
_cell.length_b   1.000
_cell.length_c   1.000
_cell.angle_alpha   90.00
_cell.angle_beta   90.00
_cell.angle_gamma   90.00
#
_symmetry.space_group_name_H-M   'P 1'
#
loop_
_entity.id
_entity.type
_entity.pdbx_description
1 polymer ?
#
loop_
_entity_poly.entity_id
_entity_poly.type
_entity_poly.pdbx_seq_one_letter_code
_entity_poly.pdbx_strand_id
1 'polypeptide(L)'
;MFSLFRVLCFVCAVTVSWPATEAKATETNAADTNAVTADAAEPTRRKPNIVFIYCDDLGFGDLACHGHPRIRTPHIDQLAQEGTDFRSFTVVNPVCSPSRTGIVTGQFPSRWGVHQHFATREQNAARNMP
;
A
#
# COMPACT_ATOMS: atom_id res chain seq x y z
N MET A 1 -25.93 -34.79 7.49
CA MET A 1 -25.77 -33.74 8.50
C MET A 1 -24.31 -33.73 8.92
N PHE A 2 -23.47 -33.06 8.12
CA PHE A 2 -22.01 -33.07 8.23
C PHE A 2 -21.57 -32.15 9.36
N SER A 3 -21.04 -32.73 10.44
CA SER A 3 -20.24 -32.01 11.42
C SER A 3 -18.79 -32.02 10.95
N LEU A 4 -18.38 -30.94 10.29
CA LEU A 4 -17.02 -30.79 9.78
C LEU A 4 -16.09 -30.27 10.89
N PHE A 5 -15.18 -31.16 11.27
CA PHE A 5 -13.83 -30.94 11.77
C PHE A 5 -13.25 -29.51 11.64
N ARG A 6 -12.68 -29.04 12.76
CA ARG A 6 -11.34 -28.44 12.88
C ARG A 6 -10.74 -27.84 11.60
N VAL A 7 -10.70 -26.51 11.53
CA VAL A 7 -9.56 -25.79 10.92
C VAL A 7 -8.97 -24.85 11.96
N LEU A 8 -8.01 -25.43 12.67
CA LEU A 8 -7.02 -24.77 13.51
C LEU A 8 -5.96 -24.16 12.58
N CYS A 9 -5.51 -22.94 12.89
CA CYS A 9 -4.22 -22.35 12.51
C CYS A 9 -3.83 -22.27 11.02
N PHE A 10 -3.74 -21.05 10.49
CA PHE A 10 -2.42 -20.45 10.28
C PHE A 10 -2.48 -18.93 10.28
N VAL A 11 -1.91 -18.36 11.33
CA VAL A 11 -1.58 -16.95 11.50
C VAL A 11 -0.49 -16.60 10.49
N CYS A 12 -0.77 -15.74 9.52
CA CYS A 12 0.30 -15.09 8.74
C CYS A 12 0.71 -13.81 9.48
N ALA A 13 1.50 -13.98 10.54
CA ALA A 13 2.27 -12.91 11.14
C ALA A 13 3.54 -12.74 10.31
N VAL A 14 3.48 -11.93 9.25
CA VAL A 14 4.70 -11.36 8.66
C VAL A 14 4.99 -10.09 9.44
N THR A 15 5.73 -10.24 10.54
CA THR A 15 6.46 -9.13 11.15
C THR A 15 7.64 -8.82 10.22
N VAL A 16 7.44 -7.97 9.23
CA VAL A 16 8.58 -7.24 8.64
C VAL A 16 9.08 -6.31 9.75
N SER A 17 10.08 -6.78 10.48
CA SER A 17 10.85 -5.98 11.42
C SER A 17 11.67 -4.96 10.61
N TRP A 18 11.02 -3.86 10.24
CA TRP A 18 11.76 -2.66 9.84
C TRP A 18 12.54 -2.18 11.07
N PRO A 19 13.89 -2.07 11.03
CA PRO A 19 14.62 -1.52 12.14
C PRO A 19 14.25 -0.05 12.23
N ALA A 20 13.42 0.30 13.21
CA ALA A 20 13.34 1.67 13.68
C ALA A 20 14.77 2.05 14.12
N THR A 21 15.37 3.02 13.44
CA THR A 21 16.63 3.62 13.87
C THR A 21 16.43 4.15 15.28
N GLU A 22 17.03 3.48 16.26
CA GLU A 22 17.06 3.91 17.65
C GLU A 22 17.76 5.26 17.72
N ALA A 23 17.01 6.31 18.07
CA ALA A 23 17.59 7.54 18.57
C ALA A 23 18.32 7.21 19.87
N LYS A 24 19.64 7.34 19.88
CA LYS A 24 20.46 7.26 21.10
C LYS A 24 19.95 8.31 22.11
N ALA A 25 19.25 7.84 23.14
CA ALA A 25 18.99 8.65 24.33
C ALA A 25 20.30 8.79 25.11
N THR A 26 20.72 10.03 25.32
CA THR A 26 21.87 10.40 26.14
C THR A 26 21.62 9.98 27.59
N GLU A 27 22.51 9.17 28.15
CA GLU A 27 22.49 8.76 29.56
C GLU A 27 22.75 9.98 30.48
N THR A 28 21.90 10.17 31.48
CA THR A 28 22.19 11.02 32.65
C THR A 28 22.00 10.17 33.91
N ASN A 29 22.98 10.26 34.80
CA ASN A 29 23.25 9.29 35.87
C ASN A 29 22.22 9.20 36.99
N ALA A 30 22.16 7.96 37.51
CA ALA A 30 21.69 7.47 38.80
C ALA A 30 21.57 8.46 39.96
N ALA A 31 20.33 8.74 40.37
CA ALA A 31 19.83 8.74 41.74
C ALA A 31 18.33 9.06 41.68
N ASP A 32 17.47 8.12 42.08
CA ASP A 32 16.17 8.35 42.73
C ASP A 32 15.33 7.07 42.66
N THR A 33 15.45 6.26 43.71
CA THR A 33 14.65 5.06 43.93
C THR A 33 13.25 5.49 44.37
N ASN A 34 12.23 5.30 43.53
CA ASN A 34 10.86 5.16 43.99
C ASN A 34 10.12 4.17 43.08
N ALA A 35 9.62 3.10 43.72
CA ALA A 35 8.87 2.03 43.11
C ALA A 35 7.57 2.57 42.50
N VAL A 36 7.56 2.76 41.18
CA VAL A 36 6.34 2.94 40.41
C VAL A 36 5.82 1.54 40.10
N THR A 37 4.70 1.18 40.75
CA THR A 37 3.89 0.03 40.38
C THR A 37 3.64 0.07 38.88
N ALA A 38 4.17 -0.91 38.16
CA ALA A 38 4.00 -1.05 36.73
C ALA A 38 2.53 -1.32 36.43
N ASP A 39 1.81 -0.28 36.05
CA ASP A 39 0.57 -0.41 35.32
C ASP A 39 0.94 -1.03 33.97
N ALA A 40 0.54 -2.27 33.75
CA ALA A 40 0.86 -3.03 32.55
C ALA A 40 0.13 -2.38 31.37
N ALA A 41 0.77 -1.38 30.76
CA ALA A 41 0.30 -0.77 29.53
C ALA A 41 0.22 -1.85 28.45
N GLU A 42 -1.02 -2.22 28.09
CA GLU A 42 -1.33 -3.00 26.89
C GLU A 42 -0.49 -2.44 25.73
N PRO A 43 0.25 -3.29 24.98
CA PRO A 43 1.06 -2.83 23.88
C PRO A 43 0.12 -2.13 22.90
N THR A 44 0.18 -0.80 22.86
CA THR A 44 -0.60 0.01 21.93
C THR A 44 -0.25 -0.49 20.54
N ARG A 45 -1.13 -1.27 19.93
CA ARG A 45 -0.90 -1.86 18.61
C ARG A 45 -0.72 -0.68 17.66
N ARG A 46 0.55 -0.37 17.35
CA ARG A 46 0.90 0.79 16.52
C ARG A 46 0.16 0.62 15.20
N LYS A 47 -0.62 1.63 14.82
CA LYS A 47 -1.34 1.61 13.55
C LYS A 47 -0.30 1.48 12.41
N PRO A 48 -0.50 0.55 11.47
CA PRO A 48 0.44 0.43 10.35
C PRO A 48 0.39 1.69 9.50
N ASN A 49 1.54 2.09 8.96
CA ASN A 49 1.62 3.12 7.93
C ASN A 49 1.32 2.47 6.57
N ILE A 50 0.47 3.10 5.77
CA ILE A 50 0.15 2.64 4.43
C ILE A 50 0.78 3.62 3.44
N VAL A 51 1.71 3.12 2.62
CA VAL A 51 2.31 3.86 1.51
C VAL A 51 1.72 3.32 0.22
N PHE A 52 1.00 4.16 -0.51
CA PHE A 52 0.40 3.80 -1.79
C PHE A 52 1.20 4.41 -2.93
N ILE A 53 1.84 3.57 -3.74
CA ILE A 53 2.65 3.97 -4.89
C ILE A 53 1.88 3.59 -6.16
N TYR A 54 1.60 4.58 -7.00
CA TYR A 54 0.89 4.39 -8.27
C TYR A 54 1.65 5.09 -9.40
N CYS A 55 2.08 4.30 -10.39
CA CYS A 55 2.89 4.76 -11.52
C CYS A 55 1.99 5.07 -12.74
N ASP A 56 2.31 6.15 -13.46
CA ASP A 56 1.63 6.49 -14.72
C ASP A 56 2.30 5.74 -15.89
N ASP A 57 1.49 5.22 -16.81
CA ASP A 57 1.91 4.50 -18.03
C ASP A 57 2.93 3.35 -17.85
N LEU A 58 3.05 2.77 -16.64
CA LEU A 58 3.90 1.61 -16.40
C LEU A 58 3.22 0.32 -16.89
N GLY A 59 3.77 -0.28 -17.94
CA GLY A 59 3.29 -1.53 -18.49
C GLY A 59 3.69 -2.74 -17.66
N PHE A 60 2.89 -3.81 -17.74
CA PHE A 60 3.20 -5.07 -17.05
C PHE A 60 4.59 -5.62 -17.42
N GLY A 61 4.96 -5.54 -18.70
CA GLY A 61 6.24 -6.04 -19.22
C GLY A 61 7.44 -5.10 -19.07
N ASP A 62 7.30 -3.97 -18.35
CA ASP A 62 8.41 -3.02 -18.16
C ASP A 62 9.29 -3.35 -16.95
N LEU A 63 8.78 -4.18 -16.03
CA LEU A 63 9.50 -4.57 -14.82
C LEU A 63 10.38 -5.79 -15.06
N ALA A 64 11.58 -5.79 -14.46
CA ALA A 64 12.50 -6.91 -14.56
C ALA A 64 11.90 -8.18 -13.91
N CYS A 65 11.21 -8.05 -12.78
CA CYS A 65 10.47 -9.14 -12.13
C CYS A 65 9.37 -9.76 -13.01
N HIS A 66 8.88 -9.06 -14.04
CA HIS A 66 7.90 -9.55 -15.00
C HIS A 66 8.52 -10.03 -16.33
N GLY A 67 9.85 -10.11 -16.40
CA GLY A 67 10.58 -10.68 -17.54
C GLY A 67 11.11 -9.66 -18.54
N HIS A 68 11.18 -8.37 -18.19
CA HIS A 68 11.77 -7.37 -19.07
C HIS A 68 13.28 -7.64 -19.29
N PRO A 69 13.79 -7.67 -20.54
CA PRO A 69 15.14 -8.18 -20.83
C PRO A 69 16.30 -7.21 -20.55
N ARG A 70 16.04 -5.90 -20.35
CA ARG A 70 17.09 -4.86 -20.26
C ARG A 70 16.97 -3.92 -19.07
N ILE A 71 15.78 -3.37 -18.82
CA ILE A 71 15.44 -2.56 -17.65
C ILE A 71 15.74 -3.35 -16.38
N ARG A 72 16.37 -2.67 -15.41
CA ARG A 72 16.68 -3.22 -14.08
C ARG A 72 15.91 -2.42 -13.05
N THR A 73 15.11 -3.11 -12.23
CA THR A 73 14.26 -2.50 -11.21
C THR A 73 14.53 -3.10 -9.83
N PRO A 74 15.79 -3.05 -9.32
CA PRO A 74 16.21 -3.85 -8.17
C PRO A 74 15.36 -3.62 -6.92
N HIS A 75 14.91 -2.39 -6.66
CA HIS A 75 14.05 -2.08 -5.51
C HIS A 75 12.61 -2.58 -5.69
N ILE A 76 12.05 -2.54 -6.90
CA ILE A 76 10.71 -3.07 -7.17
C ILE A 76 10.75 -4.60 -7.16
N ASP A 77 11.81 -5.18 -7.71
CA ASP A 77 12.01 -6.63 -7.72
C ASP A 77 12.16 -7.18 -6.30
N GLN A 78 12.82 -6.43 -5.40
CA GLN A 78 12.88 -6.76 -3.98
C GLN A 78 11.49 -6.67 -3.32
N LEU A 79 10.72 -5.60 -3.59
CA LEU A 79 9.35 -5.47 -3.08
C LEU A 79 8.43 -6.61 -3.55
N ALA A 80 8.57 -7.06 -4.79
CA ALA A 80 7.81 -8.17 -5.33
C ALA A 80 8.20 -9.53 -4.70
N GLN A 81 9.48 -9.72 -4.36
CA GLN A 81 9.98 -10.94 -3.70
C GLN A 81 9.62 -11.00 -2.22
N GLU A 82 9.68 -9.88 -1.50
CA GLU A 82 9.35 -9.79 -0.07
C GLU A 82 7.84 -9.70 0.18
N GLY A 83 7.08 -9.29 -0.82
CA GLY A 83 5.65 -9.02 -0.74
C GLY A 83 4.78 -10.03 -1.49
N THR A 84 3.61 -9.55 -1.94
CA THR A 84 2.69 -10.30 -2.80
C THR A 84 2.60 -9.62 -4.15
N ASP A 85 2.99 -10.34 -5.20
CA ASP A 85 2.90 -9.89 -6.59
C ASP A 85 1.56 -10.30 -7.24
N PHE A 86 0.80 -9.30 -7.71
CA PHE A 86 -0.47 -9.51 -8.40
C PHE A 86 -0.29 -9.54 -9.92
N ARG A 87 -0.07 -10.73 -10.47
CA ARG A 87 0.12 -10.91 -11.92
C ARG A 87 -1.10 -10.63 -12.79
N SER A 88 -2.29 -10.57 -12.19
CA SER A 88 -3.55 -10.28 -12.88
C SER A 88 -4.23 -9.07 -12.24
N PHE A 89 -3.61 -7.90 -12.44
CA PHE A 89 -4.15 -6.61 -12.02
C PHE A 89 -4.57 -5.81 -13.26
N THR A 90 -5.82 -5.35 -13.27
CA THR A 90 -6.38 -4.58 -14.39
C THR A 90 -7.01 -3.31 -13.89
N VAL A 91 -6.72 -2.20 -14.57
CA VAL A 91 -7.35 -0.90 -14.30
C VAL A 91 -8.75 -0.82 -14.89
N VAL A 92 -9.62 -0.03 -14.25
CA VAL A 92 -11.01 0.16 -14.72
C VAL A 92 -11.11 0.91 -16.04
N ASN A 93 -10.08 1.66 -16.44
CA ASN A 93 -10.04 2.43 -17.67
C ASN A 93 -8.58 2.67 -18.10
N PRO A 94 -8.24 2.58 -19.41
CA PRO A 94 -6.88 2.80 -19.89
C PRO A 94 -6.45 4.28 -19.91
N VAL A 95 -7.32 5.24 -19.58
CA VAL A 95 -6.98 6.67 -19.54
C VAL A 95 -6.66 7.12 -18.10
N CYS A 96 -5.63 7.95 -17.93
CA CYS A 96 -5.08 8.35 -16.64
C CYS A 96 -6.12 8.92 -15.65
N SER A 97 -7.02 9.79 -16.10
CA SER A 97 -8.02 10.45 -15.23
C SER A 97 -9.12 9.51 -14.74
N PRO A 98 -9.82 8.74 -15.59
CA PRO A 98 -10.78 7.74 -15.13
C PRO A 98 -10.12 6.58 -14.36
N SER A 99 -8.88 6.19 -14.70
CA SER A 99 -8.12 5.19 -13.93
C SER A 99 -7.87 5.66 -12.49
N ARG A 100 -7.32 6.88 -12.33
CA ARG A 100 -7.09 7.48 -11.00
C ARG A 100 -8.39 7.68 -10.22
N THR A 101 -9.48 8.04 -10.90
CA THR A 101 -10.81 8.17 -10.27
C THR A 101 -11.25 6.84 -9.65
N GLY A 102 -11.02 5.72 -10.34
CA GLY A 102 -11.33 4.40 -9.82
C GLY A 102 -10.54 4.02 -8.58
N ILE A 103 -9.26 4.35 -8.56
CA ILE A 103 -8.37 4.06 -7.42
C ILE A 103 -8.69 4.94 -6.21
N VAL A 104 -8.89 6.24 -6.41
CA VAL A 104 -9.12 7.20 -5.32
C VAL A 104 -10.49 7.00 -4.69
N THR A 105 -11.52 6.72 -5.49
CA THR A 105 -12.90 6.61 -5.00
C THR A 105 -13.34 5.19 -4.71
N GLY A 106 -12.63 4.18 -5.23
CA GLY A 106 -13.05 2.79 -5.20
C GLY A 106 -14.31 2.50 -6.02
N GLN A 107 -14.70 3.41 -6.93
CA GLN A 107 -15.93 3.33 -7.72
C GLN A 107 -15.62 3.43 -9.21
N PHE A 108 -16.52 2.88 -10.04
CA PHE A 108 -16.40 3.07 -11.49
C PHE A 108 -16.44 4.57 -11.85
N PRO A 109 -15.55 5.04 -12.74
CA PRO A 109 -15.41 6.45 -13.05
C PRO A 109 -16.66 7.05 -13.70
N SER A 110 -17.50 6.21 -14.34
CA SER A 110 -18.82 6.59 -14.87
C SER A 110 -19.76 7.18 -13.80
N ARG A 111 -19.61 6.77 -12.53
CA ARG A 111 -20.39 7.32 -11.41
C ARG A 111 -20.07 8.79 -11.12
N TRP A 112 -18.88 9.22 -11.48
CA TRP A 112 -18.37 10.58 -11.29
C TRP A 112 -18.37 11.40 -12.58
N GLY A 113 -18.90 10.85 -13.69
CA GLY A 113 -18.89 11.51 -15.00
C GLY A 113 -17.49 11.66 -15.60
N VAL A 114 -16.45 11.02 -15.05
CA VAL A 114 -15.08 11.10 -15.57
C VAL A 114 -14.90 10.04 -16.65
N HIS A 115 -14.86 10.46 -17.91
CA HIS A 115 -14.79 9.54 -19.06
C HIS A 115 -13.67 9.86 -20.05
N GLN A 116 -12.94 10.96 -19.85
CA GLN A 116 -11.75 11.36 -20.63
C GLN A 116 -10.65 11.87 -19.71
N HIS A 117 -9.49 12.23 -20.27
CA HIS A 117 -8.45 12.93 -19.53
C HIS A 117 -8.91 14.35 -19.13
N PHE A 118 -8.59 14.77 -17.91
CA PHE A 118 -8.78 16.15 -17.49
C PHE A 118 -7.90 17.09 -18.31
N ALA A 119 -8.49 18.19 -18.77
CA ALA A 119 -7.81 19.26 -19.47
C ALA A 119 -8.19 20.61 -18.85
N THR A 120 -8.33 21.66 -19.66
CA THR A 120 -8.83 22.97 -19.18
C THR A 120 -10.27 22.87 -18.70
N ARG A 121 -10.70 23.79 -17.82
CA ARG A 121 -12.06 23.78 -17.26
C ARG A 121 -13.12 23.95 -18.34
N GLU A 122 -12.85 24.79 -19.34
CA GLU A 122 -13.72 25.00 -20.48
C GLU A 122 -13.89 23.72 -21.30
N GLN A 123 -12.80 22.98 -21.52
CA GLN A 123 -12.83 21.71 -22.26
C GLN A 123 -13.55 20.62 -21.47
N ASN A 124 -13.34 20.53 -20.15
CA ASN A 124 -14.04 19.55 -19.32
C ASN A 124 -15.54 19.85 -19.29
N ALA A 125 -15.93 21.12 -19.11
CA ALA A 125 -17.32 21.56 -19.16
C ALA A 125 -17.97 21.25 -20.53
N ALA A 126 -17.27 21.53 -21.64
CA ALA A 126 -17.75 21.18 -22.98
C ALA A 126 -17.95 19.67 -23.19
N ARG A 127 -17.22 18.83 -22.42
CA ARG A 127 -17.32 17.36 -22.43
C ARG A 127 -18.31 16.82 -21.40
N ASN A 128 -19.02 17.67 -20.64
CA ASN A 128 -19.81 17.26 -19.48
C ASN A 128 -19.00 16.47 -18.44
N MET A 129 -17.74 16.83 -18.27
CA MET A 129 -16.87 16.33 -17.20
C MET A 129 -16.75 17.37 -16.07
N PRO A 130 -16.53 16.92 -14.82
CA PRO A 130 -16.24 17.80 -13.70
C PRO A 130 -14.94 18.61 -13.87
#